data_AF-A0A9P0C9J1-F1
#
_entry.id   AF-A0A9P0C9J1-F1
#
_cell.length_a   1.000
_cell.length_b   1.000
_cell.length_c   1.000
_cell.angle_alpha   90.00
_cell.angle_beta   90.00
_cell.angle_gamma   90.00
#
_symmetry.space_group_name_H-M   'P 1'
#
loop_
_entity.id
_entity.type
_entity.pdbx_description
1 polymer ?
#
loop_
_entity_poly.entity_id
_entity_poly.type
_entity_poly.pdbx_seq_one_letter_code
_entity_poly.pdbx_strand_id
1 'polypeptide(L)'
;NVDAVFDQLSYRNRGGPSVNSEFYSGWLSHWTGPLEGKEADAIVETLTDILNRNASVCLYMIHGGTNFGFTSGANAEPYKADITSYDYDAPISEAGDLTSKYFAIRSTLKKFADSYKLSFSGATHSTPMDFPKKAYGSVKLSAVVSIFNAPEIYDDEPLSEKIPQSFETLEVYSGYVLYEAYMPKKIPDFATLSILKVRDRATVYLDEEPRAIFSRSSGLNSLSLLQKDRGKKLSILVENQGYVNYDPHMQGDLKGVVFVNGRNMGRYWPSVGPQVTLYIPGCYLKAHPGINKLVILEEEKVPEVLEMRFRDRHKLNSTLIY
;
A
#
# COMPACT_ATOMS: atom_id res chain seq x y z
N ASN A 1 -7.19 -25.00 -15.22
CA ASN A 1 -7.10 -25.91 -16.38
C ASN A 1 -6.14 -25.28 -17.38
N VAL A 2 -4.90 -25.78 -17.43
CA VAL A 2 -3.84 -25.28 -18.32
C VAL A 2 -4.09 -25.65 -19.77
N ASP A 3 -4.73 -26.79 -20.03
CA ASP A 3 -5.00 -27.28 -21.37
C ASP A 3 -5.92 -26.33 -22.15
N ALA A 4 -7.10 -26.03 -21.60
CA ALA A 4 -8.07 -25.15 -22.23
C ALA A 4 -7.52 -23.76 -22.59
N VAL A 5 -6.62 -23.20 -21.77
CA VAL A 5 -6.04 -21.86 -21.98
C VAL A 5 -5.04 -21.86 -23.14
N PHE A 6 -4.10 -22.80 -23.16
CA PHE A 6 -3.12 -22.85 -24.24
C PHE A 6 -3.70 -23.39 -25.55
N ASP A 7 -4.75 -24.20 -25.51
CA ASP A 7 -5.46 -24.63 -26.72
C ASP A 7 -6.14 -23.42 -27.39
N GLN A 8 -6.81 -22.55 -26.61
CA GLN A 8 -7.33 -21.27 -27.11
C GLN A 8 -6.22 -20.34 -27.62
N LEU A 9 -5.05 -20.30 -26.96
CA LEU A 9 -3.91 -19.51 -27.44
C LEU A 9 -3.40 -20.04 -28.79
N SER A 10 -3.25 -21.36 -28.94
CA SER A 10 -2.71 -22.00 -30.15
C SER A 10 -3.47 -21.62 -31.41
N TYR A 11 -4.81 -21.55 -31.32
CA TYR A 11 -5.70 -21.10 -32.40
C TYR A 11 -5.40 -19.66 -32.86
N ARG A 12 -5.03 -18.77 -31.92
CA ARG A 12 -4.71 -17.35 -32.20
C ARG A 12 -3.25 -17.14 -32.59
N ASN A 13 -2.34 -17.95 -32.05
CA ASN A 13 -0.89 -17.75 -32.12
C ASN A 13 -0.23 -18.30 -33.41
N ARG A 14 -0.98 -18.98 -34.29
CA ARG A 14 -0.56 -19.42 -35.64
C ARG A 14 0.82 -20.13 -35.69
N GLY A 15 1.13 -20.97 -34.70
CA GLY A 15 2.39 -21.70 -34.60
C GLY A 15 3.52 -21.00 -33.83
N GLY A 16 3.27 -19.81 -33.26
CA GLY A 16 4.15 -19.20 -32.27
C GLY A 16 4.25 -20.02 -30.97
N PRO A 17 5.27 -19.77 -30.13
CA PRO A 17 5.45 -20.48 -28.87
C PRO A 17 4.33 -20.18 -27.87
N SER A 18 3.89 -21.19 -27.13
CA SER A 18 3.00 -21.01 -25.98
C SER A 18 3.73 -20.25 -24.87
N VAL A 19 3.17 -19.13 -24.42
CA VAL A 19 3.73 -18.31 -23.34
C VAL A 19 2.64 -17.95 -22.34
N ASN A 20 2.87 -18.19 -21.05
CA ASN A 20 2.13 -17.54 -19.98
C ASN A 20 2.98 -16.39 -19.41
N SER A 21 2.63 -15.17 -19.81
CA SER A 21 3.36 -13.95 -19.43
C SER A 21 3.20 -13.54 -17.97
N GLU A 22 2.13 -14.02 -17.29
CA GLU A 22 1.84 -13.69 -15.89
C GLU A 22 1.27 -14.94 -15.18
N PHE A 23 2.14 -15.86 -14.81
CA PHE A 23 1.75 -16.98 -13.95
C PHE A 23 1.74 -16.54 -12.49
N TYR A 24 0.53 -16.23 -12.01
CA TYR A 24 0.27 -15.68 -10.68
C TYR A 24 0.62 -16.64 -9.53
N SER A 25 1.78 -16.46 -8.90
CA SER A 25 2.37 -17.25 -7.80
C SER A 25 1.70 -17.07 -6.43
N GLY A 26 0.94 -15.98 -6.30
CA GLY A 26 0.17 -15.54 -5.15
C GLY A 26 -0.87 -14.52 -5.64
N TRP A 27 -1.11 -13.44 -4.89
CA TRP A 27 -2.01 -12.35 -5.33
C TRP A 27 -1.78 -11.04 -4.56
N LEU A 28 -2.32 -9.93 -5.09
CA LEU A 28 -2.28 -8.61 -4.46
C LEU A 28 -3.29 -8.50 -3.31
N SER A 29 -2.98 -7.70 -2.28
CA SER A 29 -3.80 -7.54 -1.08
C SER A 29 -4.23 -6.08 -0.86
N HIS A 30 -5.44 -5.88 -0.34
CA HIS A 30 -6.04 -4.56 -0.11
C HIS A 30 -6.22 -4.26 1.38
N TRP A 31 -6.25 -2.97 1.75
CA TRP A 31 -6.72 -2.55 3.08
C TRP A 31 -8.16 -3.03 3.29
N THR A 32 -8.55 -3.32 4.54
CA THR A 32 -9.86 -3.95 4.92
C THR A 32 -10.09 -5.39 4.45
N GLY A 33 -9.24 -5.95 3.58
CA GLY A 33 -9.34 -7.32 3.10
C GLY A 33 -8.52 -8.32 3.93
N PRO A 34 -8.70 -9.64 3.70
CA PRO A 34 -7.70 -10.62 4.12
C PRO A 34 -6.37 -10.40 3.38
N LEU A 35 -5.29 -11.00 3.87
CA LEU A 35 -4.16 -11.27 2.98
C LEU A 35 -4.57 -12.32 1.95
N GLU A 36 -4.30 -12.01 0.69
CA GLU A 36 -4.46 -12.94 -0.41
C GLU A 36 -3.19 -13.79 -0.60
N GLY A 37 -3.34 -15.02 -1.08
CA GLY A 37 -2.23 -15.96 -1.23
C GLY A 37 -2.63 -17.23 -1.98
N LYS A 38 -1.65 -18.11 -2.24
CA LYS A 38 -1.83 -19.38 -2.96
C LYS A 38 -0.90 -20.47 -2.42
N GLU A 39 -1.47 -21.64 -2.15
CA GLU A 39 -0.69 -22.77 -1.66
C GLU A 39 0.41 -23.22 -2.64
N ALA A 40 1.58 -23.56 -2.09
CA ALA A 40 2.76 -23.91 -2.88
C ALA A 40 2.53 -25.11 -3.80
N ASP A 41 1.74 -26.10 -3.35
CA ASP A 41 1.44 -27.31 -4.13
C ASP A 41 0.61 -26.99 -5.38
N ALA A 42 -0.42 -26.13 -5.27
CA ALA A 42 -1.24 -25.71 -6.41
C ALA A 42 -0.43 -24.91 -7.45
N ILE A 43 0.56 -24.11 -6.99
CA ILE A 43 1.50 -23.41 -7.86
C ILE A 43 2.44 -24.40 -8.55
N VAL A 44 2.97 -25.41 -7.83
CA VAL A 44 3.87 -26.41 -8.40
C VAL A 44 3.16 -27.34 -9.39
N GLU A 45 1.93 -27.76 -9.12
CA GLU A 45 1.08 -28.53 -10.03
C GLU A 45 0.86 -27.76 -11.33
N THR A 46 0.34 -26.53 -11.23
CA THR A 46 0.08 -25.68 -12.41
C THR A 46 1.37 -25.37 -13.19
N LEU A 47 2.50 -25.13 -12.51
CA LEU A 47 3.80 -24.92 -13.16
C LEU A 47 4.27 -26.17 -13.91
N THR A 48 4.06 -27.36 -13.33
CA THR A 48 4.42 -28.64 -13.93
C THR A 48 3.64 -28.88 -15.22
N ASP A 49 2.33 -28.59 -15.21
CA ASP A 49 1.48 -28.66 -16.41
C ASP A 49 1.96 -27.71 -17.51
N ILE A 50 2.26 -26.45 -17.18
CA ILE A 50 2.76 -25.46 -18.14
C ILE A 50 4.07 -25.95 -18.80
N LEU A 51 5.02 -26.45 -18.00
CA LEU A 51 6.32 -26.93 -18.47
C LEU A 51 6.22 -28.24 -19.28
N ASN A 52 5.33 -29.16 -18.90
CA ASN A 52 5.05 -30.39 -19.65
C ASN A 52 4.56 -30.11 -21.09
N ARG A 53 3.89 -28.97 -21.32
CA ARG A 53 3.47 -28.53 -22.66
C ARG A 53 4.56 -27.76 -23.43
N ASN A 54 5.80 -27.74 -22.93
CA ASN A 54 6.93 -26.99 -23.50
C ASN A 54 6.63 -25.48 -23.67
N ALA A 55 5.78 -24.93 -22.80
CA ALA A 55 5.42 -23.53 -22.81
C ALA A 55 6.41 -22.69 -21.98
N SER A 56 6.66 -21.47 -22.42
CA SER A 56 7.42 -20.48 -21.62
C SER A 56 6.53 -19.87 -20.55
N VAL A 57 7.12 -19.51 -19.41
CA VAL A 57 6.38 -18.99 -18.25
C VAL A 57 7.16 -17.91 -17.52
N CYS A 58 6.47 -16.84 -17.13
CA CYS A 58 6.99 -15.80 -16.23
C CYS A 58 6.22 -15.84 -14.91
N LEU A 59 6.93 -15.92 -13.78
CA LEU A 59 6.35 -15.99 -12.44
C LEU A 59 6.03 -14.58 -11.92
N TYR A 60 4.74 -14.27 -11.83
CA TYR A 60 4.23 -12.99 -11.30
C TYR A 60 3.67 -13.20 -9.88
N MET A 61 4.24 -12.68 -8.81
CA MET A 61 5.59 -12.16 -8.66
C MET A 61 6.51 -13.29 -8.15
N ILE A 62 7.76 -13.35 -8.64
CA ILE A 62 8.78 -14.21 -8.01
C ILE A 62 9.30 -13.60 -6.70
N HIS A 63 9.32 -12.26 -6.66
CA HIS A 63 9.51 -11.39 -5.50
C HIS A 63 8.70 -10.14 -5.79
N GLY A 64 7.76 -9.74 -4.92
CA GLY A 64 6.98 -8.51 -5.13
C GLY A 64 7.59 -7.28 -4.44
N GLY A 65 8.03 -7.40 -3.18
CA GLY A 65 8.73 -6.34 -2.45
C GLY A 65 7.78 -5.38 -1.71
N THR A 66 7.97 -4.07 -1.88
CA THR A 66 7.25 -3.03 -1.11
C THR A 66 6.84 -1.87 -2.02
N ASN A 67 5.58 -1.44 -1.91
CA ASN A 67 5.05 -0.21 -2.50
C ASN A 67 5.49 1.01 -1.68
N PHE A 68 6.79 1.35 -1.73
CA PHE A 68 7.35 2.46 -0.96
C PHE A 68 6.66 3.79 -1.28
N GLY A 69 6.39 4.56 -0.22
CA GLY A 69 5.79 5.88 -0.32
C GLY A 69 4.39 5.88 -0.92
N PHE A 70 4.22 6.62 -2.01
CA PHE A 70 2.92 6.87 -2.64
C PHE A 70 2.58 5.89 -3.76
N THR A 71 3.41 4.87 -4.02
CA THR A 71 3.32 4.05 -5.25
C THR A 71 2.29 2.93 -5.23
N SER A 72 1.66 2.64 -4.08
CA SER A 72 0.55 1.68 -3.98
C SER A 72 -0.65 2.17 -4.79
N GLY A 73 -1.21 1.33 -5.65
CA GLY A 73 -2.46 1.63 -6.37
C GLY A 73 -3.71 1.25 -5.58
N ALA A 74 -4.76 0.99 -6.33
CA ALA A 74 -6.07 0.55 -5.88
C ALA A 74 -6.80 -0.20 -7.02
N ASN A 75 -7.83 -0.96 -6.65
CA ASN A 75 -8.86 -1.44 -7.58
C ASN A 75 -10.12 -0.56 -7.51
N ALA A 76 -10.93 -0.56 -8.57
CA ALA A 76 -12.23 0.11 -8.63
C ALA A 76 -13.42 -0.84 -8.34
N GLU A 77 -14.59 -0.24 -8.10
CA GLU A 77 -15.92 -0.87 -8.05
C GLU A 77 -16.02 -2.23 -7.30
N PRO A 78 -15.97 -2.23 -5.95
CA PRO A 78 -15.81 -1.08 -5.06
C PRO A 78 -14.35 -0.66 -4.93
N TYR A 79 -14.13 0.61 -4.58
CA TYR A 79 -12.80 1.16 -4.41
C TYR A 79 -12.02 0.46 -3.27
N LYS A 80 -10.85 -0.10 -3.60
CA LYS A 80 -9.99 -0.85 -2.66
C LYS A 80 -8.54 -0.46 -2.85
N ALA A 81 -8.01 0.34 -1.91
CA ALA A 81 -6.60 0.71 -1.89
C ALA A 81 -5.70 -0.50 -1.57
N ASP A 82 -4.60 -0.65 -2.31
CA ASP A 82 -3.59 -1.67 -2.05
C ASP A 82 -2.81 -1.38 -0.76
N ILE A 83 -2.37 -2.45 -0.08
CA ILE A 83 -1.47 -2.32 1.07
C ILE A 83 -0.06 -1.90 0.64
N THR A 84 0.75 -1.43 1.59
CA THR A 84 2.14 -1.02 1.30
C THR A 84 3.06 -2.22 1.07
N SER A 85 2.83 -3.32 1.79
CA SER A 85 3.50 -4.59 1.49
C SER A 85 3.10 -5.07 0.10
N TYR A 86 4.07 -5.38 -0.74
CA TYR A 86 3.85 -6.13 -1.97
C TYR A 86 4.49 -7.51 -1.85
N ASP A 87 4.45 -8.13 -0.66
CA ASP A 87 4.92 -9.49 -0.42
C ASP A 87 4.28 -10.48 -1.41
N TYR A 88 3.01 -10.25 -1.76
CA TYR A 88 2.24 -10.98 -2.77
C TYR A 88 2.00 -12.47 -2.43
N ASP A 89 2.42 -12.94 -1.25
CA ASP A 89 2.68 -14.37 -0.99
C ASP A 89 3.60 -14.94 -2.09
N ALA A 90 4.60 -14.16 -2.49
CA ALA A 90 5.56 -14.54 -3.50
C ALA A 90 6.50 -15.65 -2.98
N PRO A 91 7.14 -16.44 -3.87
CA PRO A 91 8.17 -17.40 -3.49
C PRO A 91 9.30 -16.76 -2.67
N ILE A 92 9.68 -15.52 -2.97
CA ILE A 92 10.63 -14.72 -2.20
C ILE A 92 9.85 -13.57 -1.53
N SER A 93 9.83 -13.56 -0.19
CA SER A 93 9.04 -12.60 0.60
C SER A 93 9.44 -11.12 0.36
N GLU A 94 8.64 -10.18 0.85
CA GLU A 94 8.93 -8.73 0.86
C GLU A 94 10.34 -8.40 1.37
N ALA A 95 10.84 -9.14 2.36
CA ALA A 95 12.15 -8.91 2.97
C ALA A 95 13.31 -9.62 2.23
N GLY A 96 13.03 -10.33 1.14
CA GLY A 96 14.01 -11.13 0.38
C GLY A 96 14.19 -12.56 0.90
N ASP A 97 13.42 -12.99 1.90
CA ASP A 97 13.61 -14.30 2.55
C ASP A 97 13.03 -15.44 1.70
N LEU A 98 13.74 -16.57 1.65
CA LEU A 98 13.41 -17.71 0.79
C LEU A 98 12.37 -18.63 1.45
N THR A 99 11.14 -18.63 0.92
CA THR A 99 10.03 -19.41 1.48
C THR A 99 10.06 -20.90 1.10
N SER A 100 9.25 -21.72 1.76
CA SER A 100 8.97 -23.10 1.33
C SER A 100 8.50 -23.17 -0.13
N LYS A 101 7.69 -22.19 -0.59
CA LYS A 101 7.21 -22.07 -1.97
C LYS A 101 8.37 -21.86 -2.96
N TYR A 102 9.39 -21.07 -2.60
CA TYR A 102 10.62 -20.96 -3.41
C TYR A 102 11.34 -22.29 -3.57
N PHE A 103 11.54 -23.03 -2.48
CA PHE A 103 12.23 -24.32 -2.55
C PHE A 103 11.44 -25.37 -3.35
N ALA A 104 10.11 -25.38 -3.24
CA ALA A 104 9.24 -26.25 -4.03
C ALA A 104 9.33 -25.94 -5.54
N ILE A 105 9.17 -24.67 -5.93
CA ILE A 105 9.30 -24.22 -7.33
C ILE A 105 10.71 -24.52 -7.87
N ARG A 106 11.76 -24.19 -7.11
CA ARG A 106 13.16 -24.46 -7.49
C ARG A 106 13.41 -25.96 -7.70
N SER A 107 12.83 -26.82 -6.87
CA SER A 107 12.94 -28.27 -7.04
C SER A 107 12.27 -28.75 -8.33
N THR A 108 11.10 -28.20 -8.67
CA THR A 108 10.37 -28.54 -9.91
C THR A 108 11.14 -28.06 -11.14
N LEU A 109 11.59 -26.80 -11.17
CA LEU A 109 12.40 -26.27 -12.26
C LEU A 109 13.69 -27.08 -12.47
N LYS A 110 14.33 -27.55 -11.40
CA LYS A 110 15.50 -28.43 -11.51
C LYS A 110 15.17 -29.77 -12.20
N LYS A 111 14.05 -30.41 -11.87
CA LYS A 111 13.64 -31.68 -12.52
C LYS A 111 13.49 -31.53 -14.03
N PHE A 112 12.88 -30.42 -14.49
CA PHE A 112 12.77 -30.11 -15.92
C PHE A 112 14.12 -29.77 -16.54
N ALA A 113 14.95 -28.95 -15.90
CA ALA A 113 16.28 -28.64 -16.43
C ALA A 113 17.16 -29.89 -16.58
N ASP A 114 17.10 -30.82 -15.62
CA ASP A 114 17.79 -32.10 -15.67
C ASP A 114 17.25 -33.00 -16.80
N SER A 115 15.93 -33.03 -17.04
CA SER A 115 15.32 -33.83 -18.12
C SER A 115 15.66 -33.29 -19.52
N TYR A 116 15.74 -31.97 -19.68
CA TYR A 116 16.23 -31.29 -20.89
C TYR A 116 17.77 -31.30 -21.02
N LYS A 117 18.50 -31.86 -20.04
CA LYS A 117 19.98 -31.89 -19.97
C LYS A 117 20.63 -30.49 -20.06
N LEU A 118 19.97 -29.48 -19.47
CA LEU A 118 20.48 -28.11 -19.46
C LEU A 118 21.69 -28.00 -18.53
N SER A 119 22.79 -27.46 -19.05
CA SER A 119 24.00 -27.16 -18.28
C SER A 119 24.08 -25.67 -17.98
N PHE A 120 23.89 -25.27 -16.73
CA PHE A 120 24.07 -23.90 -16.28
C PHE A 120 25.53 -23.62 -15.91
N SER A 121 26.32 -23.12 -16.85
CA SER A 121 27.64 -22.55 -16.56
C SER A 121 27.48 -21.30 -15.67
N GLY A 122 28.23 -21.23 -14.56
CA GLY A 122 28.20 -20.09 -13.65
C GLY A 122 27.22 -20.17 -12.46
N ALA A 123 26.54 -21.30 -12.25
CA ALA A 123 25.74 -21.55 -11.04
C ALA A 123 26.60 -21.82 -9.78
N THR A 124 27.67 -21.03 -9.57
CA THR A 124 28.59 -21.10 -8.41
C THR A 124 28.12 -20.28 -7.22
N HIS A 125 27.06 -19.49 -7.37
CA HIS A 125 26.47 -18.74 -6.26
C HIS A 125 25.68 -19.70 -5.36
N SER A 126 26.19 -19.91 -4.14
CA SER A 126 25.43 -20.51 -3.06
C SER A 126 24.09 -19.79 -2.89
N THR A 127 23.04 -20.53 -2.55
CA THR A 127 21.75 -19.95 -2.14
C THR A 127 22.00 -18.80 -1.15
N PRO A 128 21.57 -17.55 -1.46
CA PRO A 128 21.76 -16.43 -0.55
C PRO A 128 21.16 -16.74 0.82
N MET A 129 21.85 -16.34 1.89
CA MET A 129 21.26 -16.37 3.22
C MET A 129 20.32 -15.18 3.39
N ASP A 130 19.19 -15.40 4.05
CA ASP A 130 18.26 -14.35 4.47
C ASP A 130 19.00 -13.23 5.20
N PHE A 131 18.66 -11.97 4.91
CA PHE A 131 19.30 -10.84 5.57
C PHE A 131 19.00 -10.85 7.08
N PRO A 132 20.00 -10.59 7.96
CA PRO A 132 19.82 -10.64 9.40
C PRO A 132 18.79 -9.58 9.85
N LYS A 133 17.74 -10.05 10.52
CA LYS A 133 16.68 -9.21 11.07
C LYS A 133 17.01 -8.82 12.52
N LYS A 134 16.55 -7.65 12.96
CA LYS A 134 16.82 -7.14 14.31
C LYS A 134 15.62 -6.39 14.89
N ALA A 135 15.14 -6.84 16.05
CA ALA A 135 14.21 -6.09 16.86
C ALA A 135 14.98 -5.02 17.65
N TYR A 136 14.90 -3.75 17.22
CA TYR A 136 15.58 -2.63 17.90
C TYR A 136 14.89 -2.20 19.21
N GLY A 137 13.71 -2.76 19.51
CA GLY A 137 12.93 -2.46 20.71
C GLY A 137 11.97 -1.29 20.52
N SER A 138 11.61 -0.67 21.63
CA SER A 138 10.70 0.48 21.70
C SER A 138 11.45 1.79 21.52
N VAL A 139 10.98 2.64 20.61
CA VAL A 139 11.45 4.02 20.44
C VAL A 139 10.31 4.95 20.87
N LYS A 140 10.56 5.73 21.92
CA LYS A 140 9.66 6.81 22.34
C LYS A 140 9.69 7.94 21.32
N LEU A 141 8.52 8.44 20.99
CA LEU A 141 8.30 9.56 20.07
C LEU A 141 7.87 10.77 20.88
N SER A 142 8.11 11.95 20.33
CA SER A 142 7.63 13.23 20.83
C SER A 142 6.86 13.93 19.73
N ALA A 143 5.68 14.48 20.02
CA ALA A 143 4.98 15.35 19.07
C ALA A 143 5.91 16.52 18.72
N VAL A 144 6.05 16.81 17.42
CA VAL A 144 6.93 17.86 16.90
C VAL A 144 6.14 19.10 16.53
N VAL A 145 5.12 18.93 15.70
CA VAL A 145 4.29 20.01 15.16
C VAL A 145 2.91 19.47 14.81
N SER A 146 1.86 20.28 14.96
CA SER A 146 0.51 19.99 14.43
C SER A 146 0.50 20.32 12.94
N ILE A 147 -0.28 19.60 12.13
CA ILE A 147 -0.46 19.92 10.70
C ILE A 147 -0.83 21.40 10.54
N PHE A 148 -1.77 21.91 11.34
CA PHE A 148 -2.27 23.30 11.30
C PHE A 148 -1.22 24.37 11.65
N ASN A 149 -0.10 23.99 12.26
CA ASN A 149 0.95 24.89 12.75
C ASN A 149 2.34 24.55 12.18
N ALA A 150 2.39 23.92 11.01
CA ALA A 150 3.61 23.48 10.35
C ALA A 150 3.92 24.32 9.09
N PRO A 151 4.46 25.56 9.21
CA PRO A 151 4.76 26.38 8.04
C PRO A 151 5.80 25.74 7.09
N GLU A 152 6.66 24.85 7.60
CA GLU A 152 7.67 24.14 6.79
C GLU A 152 7.11 23.05 5.85
N ILE A 153 5.81 22.73 5.91
CA ILE A 153 5.18 21.71 5.04
C ILE A 153 4.09 22.27 4.12
N TYR A 154 3.78 23.57 4.23
CA TYR A 154 2.85 24.25 3.33
C TYR A 154 3.62 25.00 2.25
N ASP A 155 2.98 25.22 1.11
CA ASP A 155 3.42 26.24 0.18
C ASP A 155 3.32 27.64 0.83
N ASP A 156 4.23 28.55 0.47
CA ASP A 156 4.36 29.87 1.13
C ASP A 156 3.08 30.73 1.05
N GLU A 157 2.19 30.49 0.07
CA GLU A 157 0.88 31.13 -0.04
C GLU A 157 -0.25 30.12 -0.37
N PRO A 158 -1.32 30.02 0.44
CA PRO A 158 -2.43 29.11 0.16
C PRO A 158 -3.35 29.64 -0.95
N LEU A 159 -3.69 28.79 -1.93
CA LEU A 159 -4.61 29.14 -3.00
C LEU A 159 -6.03 29.42 -2.45
N SER A 160 -6.52 30.65 -2.63
CA SER A 160 -7.86 31.06 -2.19
C SER A 160 -8.88 30.98 -3.34
N GLU A 161 -9.74 29.97 -3.30
CA GLU A 161 -10.75 29.72 -4.33
C GLU A 161 -12.17 29.58 -3.77
N LYS A 162 -13.17 29.87 -4.62
CA LYS A 162 -14.59 29.76 -4.23
C LYS A 162 -15.11 28.33 -4.17
N ILE A 163 -14.42 27.41 -4.83
CA ILE A 163 -14.76 25.99 -4.95
C ILE A 163 -13.48 25.20 -4.65
N PRO A 164 -13.55 24.10 -3.87
CA PRO A 164 -12.40 23.23 -3.65
C PRO A 164 -11.82 22.73 -4.98
N GLN A 165 -10.53 22.97 -5.21
CA GLN A 165 -9.80 22.48 -6.38
C GLN A 165 -9.40 21.02 -6.19
N SER A 166 -9.22 20.24 -7.26
CA SER A 166 -8.67 18.89 -7.13
C SER A 166 -7.15 18.93 -6.91
N PHE A 167 -6.59 17.80 -6.48
CA PHE A 167 -5.14 17.61 -6.32
C PHE A 167 -4.39 17.96 -7.62
N GLU A 168 -4.92 17.56 -8.78
CA GLU A 168 -4.31 17.82 -10.09
C GLU A 168 -4.30 19.30 -10.47
N THR A 169 -5.36 20.07 -10.14
CA THR A 169 -5.40 21.52 -10.37
C THR A 169 -4.42 22.28 -9.45
N LEU A 170 -4.14 21.72 -8.28
CA LEU A 170 -3.15 22.25 -7.33
C LEU A 170 -1.72 21.78 -7.64
N GLU A 171 -1.52 20.97 -8.69
CA GLU A 171 -0.26 20.27 -9.00
C GLU A 171 0.28 19.38 -7.85
N VAL A 172 -0.57 19.08 -6.85
CA VAL A 172 -0.27 18.18 -5.72
C VAL A 172 -0.48 16.75 -6.17
N TYR A 173 0.55 16.23 -6.86
CA TYR A 173 0.57 14.88 -7.40
C TYR A 173 0.91 13.78 -6.37
N SER A 174 0.72 14.04 -5.08
CA SER A 174 0.60 13.04 -4.01
C SER A 174 0.63 13.72 -2.65
N GLY A 175 0.22 12.98 -1.64
CA GLY A 175 0.25 13.38 -0.25
C GLY A 175 -1.15 13.71 0.24
N TYR A 176 -1.31 14.97 0.56
CA TYR A 176 -2.43 15.54 1.27
C TYR A 176 -2.71 16.94 0.74
N VAL A 177 -3.98 17.33 0.75
CA VAL A 177 -4.36 18.73 0.62
C VAL A 177 -5.23 19.09 1.81
N LEU A 178 -4.91 20.20 2.47
CA LEU A 178 -5.72 20.78 3.52
C LEU A 178 -6.64 21.85 2.91
N TYR A 179 -7.94 21.58 2.89
CA TYR A 179 -8.95 22.56 2.47
C TYR A 179 -9.50 23.28 3.69
N GLU A 180 -9.46 24.61 3.68
CA GLU A 180 -9.92 25.42 4.81
C GLU A 180 -11.02 26.41 4.40
N ALA A 181 -12.02 26.55 5.28
CA ALA A 181 -13.14 27.47 5.13
C ALA A 181 -13.66 27.90 6.50
N TYR A 182 -14.69 28.73 6.53
CA TYR A 182 -15.45 29.04 7.75
C TYR A 182 -16.89 28.58 7.64
N MET A 183 -17.39 27.95 8.69
CA MET A 183 -18.78 27.54 8.79
C MET A 183 -19.72 28.75 8.75
N PRO A 184 -20.90 28.65 8.11
CA PRO A 184 -21.87 29.75 8.08
C PRO A 184 -22.22 30.27 9.48
N LYS A 185 -22.40 31.59 9.62
CA LYS A 185 -22.83 32.23 10.88
C LYS A 185 -24.24 31.81 11.32
N LYS A 186 -25.04 31.24 10.40
CA LYS A 186 -26.36 30.65 10.64
C LYS A 186 -26.35 29.24 10.05
N ILE A 187 -26.60 28.24 10.88
CA ILE A 187 -26.79 26.85 10.46
C ILE A 187 -28.27 26.52 10.74
N PRO A 188 -29.05 26.01 9.78
CA PRO A 188 -30.40 25.51 10.04
C PRO A 188 -30.39 24.32 11.00
N ASP A 189 -31.47 24.12 11.75
CA ASP A 189 -31.64 22.87 12.48
C ASP A 189 -31.67 21.69 11.49
N PHE A 190 -30.96 20.60 11.83
CA PHE A 190 -30.76 19.42 10.98
C PHE A 190 -29.94 19.64 9.70
N ALA A 191 -29.12 20.69 9.62
CA ALA A 191 -28.14 20.84 8.54
C ALA A 191 -27.12 19.69 8.53
N THR A 192 -26.62 19.35 7.34
CA THR A 192 -25.62 18.29 7.11
C THR A 192 -24.47 18.86 6.28
N LEU A 193 -23.23 18.61 6.72
CA LEU A 193 -22.05 18.78 5.88
C LEU A 193 -21.86 17.50 5.08
N SER A 194 -21.75 17.60 3.75
CA SER A 194 -21.48 16.47 2.87
C SER A 194 -20.42 16.80 1.83
N ILE A 195 -19.59 15.82 1.49
CA ILE A 195 -18.65 15.89 0.36
C ILE A 195 -19.16 14.91 -0.70
N LEU A 196 -19.65 15.45 -1.82
CA LEU A 196 -20.34 14.64 -2.84
C LEU A 196 -19.46 13.53 -3.44
N LYS A 197 -18.15 13.78 -3.55
CA LYS A 197 -17.14 12.81 -4.02
C LYS A 197 -15.87 12.97 -3.16
N VAL A 198 -15.63 12.02 -2.27
CA VAL A 198 -14.40 11.94 -1.48
C VAL A 198 -13.39 11.11 -2.27
N ARG A 199 -12.17 11.63 -2.43
CA ARG A 199 -11.06 11.03 -3.19
C ARG A 199 -9.75 11.15 -2.40
N ASP A 200 -9.51 10.31 -1.40
CA ASP A 200 -10.25 9.07 -1.09
C ASP A 200 -10.63 8.95 0.38
N ARG A 201 -9.93 9.65 1.28
CA ARG A 201 -10.23 9.72 2.70
C ARG A 201 -10.10 11.18 3.14
N ALA A 202 -11.07 11.68 3.91
CA ALA A 202 -11.09 13.07 4.35
C ALA A 202 -11.36 13.16 5.85
N THR A 203 -10.37 13.61 6.61
CA THR A 203 -10.52 13.88 8.04
C THR A 203 -11.02 15.31 8.22
N VAL A 204 -12.19 15.46 8.84
CA VAL A 204 -12.90 16.73 9.00
C VAL A 204 -12.69 17.25 10.41
N TYR A 205 -12.26 18.50 10.53
CA TYR A 205 -12.00 19.21 11.78
C TYR A 205 -12.84 20.48 11.89
N LEU A 206 -13.17 20.89 13.11
CA LEU A 206 -13.85 22.16 13.40
C LEU A 206 -13.15 22.88 14.57
N ASP A 207 -12.47 23.98 14.26
CA ASP A 207 -11.47 24.64 15.13
C ASP A 207 -10.37 23.64 15.58
N GLU A 208 -9.72 22.98 14.62
CA GLU A 208 -8.68 21.94 14.82
C GLU A 208 -9.14 20.64 15.55
N GLU A 209 -10.34 20.62 16.15
CA GLU A 209 -10.91 19.44 16.80
C GLU A 209 -11.51 18.43 15.79
N PRO A 210 -11.16 17.13 15.84
CA PRO A 210 -11.65 16.13 14.89
C PRO A 210 -13.16 15.87 15.04
N ARG A 211 -13.86 15.76 13.90
CA ARG A 211 -15.33 15.64 13.84
C ARG A 211 -15.81 14.39 13.12
N ALA A 212 -15.17 14.02 12.01
CA ALA A 212 -15.50 12.82 11.24
C ALA A 212 -14.34 12.40 10.34
N ILE A 213 -14.38 11.14 9.90
CA ILE A 213 -13.60 10.64 8.77
C ILE A 213 -14.59 10.23 7.69
N PHE A 214 -14.46 10.81 6.51
CA PHE A 214 -15.16 10.39 5.31
C PHE A 214 -14.23 9.51 4.47
N SER A 215 -14.77 8.53 3.74
CA SER A 215 -14.00 7.55 2.99
C SER A 215 -14.77 7.02 1.78
N ARG A 216 -14.08 6.98 0.63
CA ARG A 216 -14.54 6.39 -0.62
C ARG A 216 -14.82 4.89 -0.47
N SER A 217 -13.97 4.16 0.26
CA SER A 217 -14.10 2.72 0.47
C SER A 217 -15.32 2.33 1.31
N SER A 218 -15.73 3.18 2.26
CA SER A 218 -16.89 2.92 3.13
C SER A 218 -18.18 3.64 2.71
N GLY A 219 -18.10 4.56 1.74
CA GLY A 219 -19.21 5.41 1.32
C GLY A 219 -19.61 6.51 2.33
N LEU A 220 -18.95 6.58 3.50
CA LEU A 220 -19.20 7.63 4.48
C LEU A 220 -18.71 8.98 3.94
N ASN A 221 -19.63 9.92 3.74
CA ASN A 221 -19.34 11.19 3.08
C ASN A 221 -20.06 12.41 3.69
N SER A 222 -20.70 12.24 4.84
CA SER A 222 -21.51 13.28 5.47
C SER A 222 -21.60 13.17 6.99
N LEU A 223 -21.83 14.31 7.65
CA LEU A 223 -22.07 14.42 9.09
C LEU A 223 -23.13 15.49 9.40
N SER A 224 -23.96 15.26 10.41
CA SER A 224 -24.93 16.25 10.90
C SER A 224 -24.24 17.37 11.67
N LEU A 225 -24.58 18.61 11.34
CA LEU A 225 -24.07 19.82 11.98
C LEU A 225 -24.93 20.22 13.17
N LEU A 226 -24.31 20.83 14.17
CA LEU A 226 -24.98 21.33 15.36
C LEU A 226 -24.93 22.87 15.40
N GLN A 227 -25.86 23.50 16.12
CA GLN A 227 -25.87 24.96 16.30
C GLN A 227 -24.57 25.52 16.89
N LYS A 228 -23.82 24.69 17.64
CA LYS A 228 -22.49 25.04 18.20
C LYS A 228 -21.36 25.06 17.17
N ASP A 229 -21.60 24.57 15.95
CA ASP A 229 -20.60 24.47 14.88
C ASP A 229 -20.57 25.72 13.97
N ARG A 230 -21.48 26.68 14.19
CA ARG A 230 -21.59 27.93 13.42
C ARG A 230 -20.34 28.81 13.56
N GLY A 231 -19.88 29.41 12.46
CA GLY A 231 -18.75 30.34 12.46
C GLY A 231 -17.36 29.74 12.73
N LYS A 232 -17.27 28.46 13.09
CA LYS A 232 -16.00 27.74 13.31
C LYS A 232 -15.14 27.66 12.06
N LYS A 233 -13.82 27.54 12.22
CA LYS A 233 -12.92 27.17 11.12
C LYS A 233 -13.18 25.72 10.74
N LEU A 234 -13.56 25.47 9.50
CA LEU A 234 -13.67 24.14 8.91
C LEU A 234 -12.37 23.81 8.22
N SER A 235 -11.70 22.75 8.64
CA SER A 235 -10.49 22.25 7.98
C SER A 235 -10.73 20.80 7.59
N ILE A 236 -10.45 20.45 6.33
CA ILE A 236 -10.66 19.12 5.77
C ILE A 236 -9.32 18.66 5.20
N LEU A 237 -8.64 17.77 5.93
CA LEU A 237 -7.42 17.13 5.44
C LEU A 237 -7.83 15.96 4.57
N VAL A 238 -7.65 16.09 3.26
CA VAL A 238 -7.88 15.00 2.32
C VAL A 238 -6.58 14.21 2.19
N GLU A 239 -6.60 12.95 2.64
CA GLU A 239 -5.65 11.93 2.22
C GLU A 239 -6.23 11.29 0.95
N ASN A 240 -5.48 11.33 -0.12
CA ASN A 240 -5.78 10.44 -1.23
C ASN A 240 -5.30 9.01 -0.90
N GLN A 241 -6.02 7.99 -1.37
CA GLN A 241 -5.73 6.57 -1.14
C GLN A 241 -5.42 5.74 -2.42
N GLY A 242 -5.20 6.37 -3.57
CA GLY A 242 -4.40 5.84 -4.68
C GLY A 242 -5.18 5.58 -5.95
N TYR A 243 -4.51 5.73 -7.10
CA TYR A 243 -5.13 5.42 -8.39
C TYR A 243 -5.56 3.98 -8.42
N VAL A 244 -6.81 3.85 -8.84
CA VAL A 244 -7.27 2.76 -9.69
C VAL A 244 -6.21 2.49 -10.77
N ASN A 245 -5.47 1.39 -10.67
CA ASN A 245 -4.35 1.03 -11.56
C ASN A 245 -4.73 -0.06 -12.59
N TYR A 246 -5.97 -0.53 -12.53
CA TYR A 246 -6.62 -1.54 -13.36
C TYR A 246 -8.10 -1.17 -13.50
N ASP A 247 -8.80 -1.65 -14.54
CA ASP A 247 -10.20 -1.32 -14.91
C ASP A 247 -10.38 -0.02 -15.75
N PRO A 248 -11.40 0.13 -16.64
CA PRO A 248 -11.71 1.40 -17.33
C PRO A 248 -11.88 2.66 -16.45
N HIS A 249 -11.93 2.54 -15.12
CA HIS A 249 -12.10 3.66 -14.18
C HIS A 249 -10.80 4.40 -13.74
N MET A 250 -9.68 4.28 -14.45
CA MET A 250 -8.35 4.86 -14.15
C MET A 250 -8.22 6.42 -14.14
N GLN A 251 -9.25 7.20 -13.80
CA GLN A 251 -9.23 8.69 -13.88
C GLN A 251 -9.28 9.41 -12.50
N GLY A 252 -8.09 9.73 -11.93
CA GLY A 252 -7.77 10.91 -11.06
C GLY A 252 -7.76 10.79 -9.50
N ASP A 253 -6.66 10.31 -8.85
CA ASP A 253 -6.47 10.06 -7.38
C ASP A 253 -4.97 9.89 -6.79
N LEU A 254 -4.11 10.92 -6.44
CA LEU A 254 -2.67 10.76 -5.91
C LEU A 254 -2.40 11.00 -4.36
N LYS A 255 -1.57 10.17 -3.66
CA LYS A 255 -1.72 9.51 -2.29
C LYS A 255 -0.77 9.87 -1.06
N GLY A 256 -1.01 9.63 0.29
CA GLY A 256 -0.21 10.01 1.59
C GLY A 256 0.72 9.04 2.51
N VAL A 257 1.66 9.41 3.46
CA VAL A 257 2.82 8.52 3.99
C VAL A 257 3.60 8.74 5.36
N VAL A 258 4.50 7.77 5.73
CA VAL A 258 5.62 7.74 6.76
C VAL A 258 7.06 7.93 6.20
N PHE A 259 8.02 8.48 6.97
CA PHE A 259 9.44 8.66 6.56
C PHE A 259 10.52 8.19 7.56
N VAL A 260 11.64 7.63 7.05
CA VAL A 260 12.88 7.28 7.78
C VAL A 260 14.09 7.92 7.10
N ASN A 261 14.88 8.72 7.83
CA ASN A 261 16.03 9.48 7.31
C ASN A 261 15.70 10.33 6.07
N GLY A 262 14.48 10.88 6.00
CA GLY A 262 13.97 11.61 4.84
C GLY A 262 13.53 10.72 3.66
N ARG A 263 13.73 9.40 3.74
CA ARG A 263 13.22 8.43 2.76
C ARG A 263 11.81 8.03 3.12
N ASN A 264 10.95 7.94 2.11
CA ASN A 264 9.55 7.65 2.28
C ASN A 264 9.31 6.11 2.34
N MET A 265 8.74 5.61 3.43
CA MET A 265 8.58 4.17 3.71
C MET A 265 7.22 3.59 3.30
N GLY A 266 6.25 4.43 2.92
CA GLY A 266 4.88 4.00 2.62
C GLY A 266 3.91 4.23 3.78
N ARG A 267 2.80 3.49 3.82
CA ARG A 267 1.66 3.74 4.73
C ARG A 267 1.54 2.73 5.85
N TYR A 268 0.92 3.19 6.92
CA TYR A 268 0.42 2.35 8.00
C TYR A 268 -1.07 2.65 8.20
N TRP A 269 -1.88 1.61 8.38
CA TRP A 269 -3.26 1.76 8.85
C TRP A 269 -3.63 0.60 9.80
N PRO A 270 -2.96 0.51 10.96
CA PRO A 270 -3.00 -0.68 11.81
C PRO A 270 -4.33 -0.88 12.54
N SER A 271 -5.15 0.18 12.69
CA SER A 271 -6.54 0.11 13.16
C SER A 271 -7.43 -0.73 12.23
N VAL A 272 -7.10 -0.77 10.93
CA VAL A 272 -7.85 -1.48 9.89
C VAL A 272 -7.17 -2.78 9.44
N GLY A 273 -5.84 -2.78 9.29
CA GLY A 273 -5.09 -3.93 8.78
C GLY A 273 -5.40 -4.28 7.31
N PRO A 274 -4.88 -5.41 6.80
CA PRO A 274 -4.21 -6.49 7.55
C PRO A 274 -2.73 -6.20 7.87
N GLN A 275 -2.10 -5.23 7.18
CA GLN A 275 -0.73 -4.81 7.43
C GLN A 275 -0.61 -3.93 8.68
N VAL A 276 0.19 -4.39 9.66
CA VAL A 276 0.50 -3.67 10.91
C VAL A 276 1.95 -3.16 10.96
N THR A 277 2.84 -3.68 10.12
CA THR A 277 4.26 -3.29 10.05
C THR A 277 4.66 -2.76 8.68
N LEU A 278 5.46 -1.69 8.66
CA LEU A 278 6.21 -1.23 7.49
C LEU A 278 7.59 -1.87 7.44
N TYR A 279 8.04 -2.27 6.25
CA TYR A 279 9.43 -2.70 6.04
C TYR A 279 10.36 -1.48 5.95
N ILE A 280 11.50 -1.55 6.65
CA ILE A 280 12.53 -0.51 6.64
C ILE A 280 13.85 -1.20 6.23
N PRO A 281 14.31 -1.02 4.98
CA PRO A 281 15.57 -1.59 4.50
C PRO A 281 16.76 -1.18 5.38
N GLY A 282 17.59 -2.16 5.77
CA GLY A 282 18.77 -1.91 6.61
C GLY A 282 19.77 -0.92 5.99
N CYS A 283 19.84 -0.85 4.66
CA CYS A 283 20.67 0.11 3.91
C CYS A 283 20.16 1.57 4.00
N TYR A 284 18.94 1.81 4.48
CA TYR A 284 18.41 3.15 4.76
C TYR A 284 18.71 3.63 6.18
N LEU A 285 19.28 2.78 7.03
CA LEU A 285 19.68 3.10 8.39
C LEU A 285 21.18 3.44 8.46
N LYS A 286 21.51 4.46 9.26
CA LYS A 286 22.89 4.77 9.63
C LYS A 286 23.33 3.79 10.71
N ALA A 287 24.52 3.22 10.54
CA ALA A 287 25.17 2.42 11.58
C ALA A 287 25.53 3.29 12.80
N HIS A 288 25.54 2.70 13.99
CA HIS A 288 25.98 3.36 15.22
C HIS A 288 27.43 3.88 15.05
N PRO A 289 27.77 5.12 15.48
CA PRO A 289 26.98 6.04 16.32
C PRO A 289 26.00 6.97 15.60
N GLY A 290 25.72 6.77 14.31
CA GLY A 290 24.83 7.62 13.53
C GLY A 290 23.37 7.63 14.03
N ILE A 291 22.80 8.83 14.17
CA ILE A 291 21.40 9.03 14.57
C ILE A 291 20.47 8.90 13.36
N ASN A 292 19.44 8.07 13.53
CA ASN A 292 18.38 7.85 12.54
C ASN A 292 17.14 8.70 12.91
N LYS A 293 16.57 9.43 11.95
CA LYS A 293 15.36 10.26 12.15
C LYS A 293 14.14 9.49 11.62
N LEU A 294 13.14 9.26 12.47
CA LEU A 294 11.82 8.76 12.09
C LEU A 294 10.83 9.93 12.11
N VAL A 295 10.00 10.07 11.09
CA VAL A 295 8.90 11.05 11.01
C VAL A 295 7.64 10.31 10.57
N ILE A 296 6.56 10.56 11.29
CA ILE A 296 5.24 9.94 11.06
C ILE A 296 4.24 11.07 10.95
N LEU A 297 3.36 10.99 9.96
CA LEU A 297 2.14 11.79 9.90
C LEU A 297 0.99 10.90 10.37
N GLU A 298 0.37 11.27 11.49
CA GLU A 298 -0.77 10.56 12.09
C GLU A 298 -2.07 11.31 11.78
N GLU A 299 -3.08 10.58 11.32
CA GLU A 299 -4.26 11.15 10.64
C GLU A 299 -5.60 10.83 11.31
N GLU A 300 -5.67 9.84 12.21
CA GLU A 300 -6.91 9.44 12.88
C GLU A 300 -6.95 9.99 14.30
N LYS A 301 -5.96 9.61 15.11
CA LYS A 301 -5.87 9.97 16.53
C LYS A 301 -4.45 9.72 17.03
N VAL A 302 -3.83 10.78 17.55
CA VAL A 302 -2.55 10.66 18.27
C VAL A 302 -2.73 9.70 19.46
N PRO A 303 -1.95 8.61 19.55
CA PRO A 303 -2.09 7.65 20.64
C PRO A 303 -1.58 8.22 21.96
N GLU A 304 -2.21 7.84 23.07
CA GLU A 304 -1.82 8.29 24.43
C GLU A 304 -0.37 7.90 24.79
N VAL A 305 0.12 6.80 24.20
CA VAL A 305 1.52 6.38 24.29
C VAL A 305 2.19 6.60 22.94
N LEU A 306 3.01 7.65 22.86
CA LEU A 306 3.85 7.97 21.70
C LEU A 306 5.04 7.00 21.61
N GLU A 307 4.82 5.79 21.09
CA GLU A 307 5.84 4.75 20.93
C GLU A 307 5.69 3.99 19.60
N MET A 308 6.79 3.77 18.90
CA MET A 308 6.87 2.73 17.85
C MET A 308 7.79 1.58 18.27
N ARG A 309 7.44 0.36 17.86
CA ARG A 309 8.21 -0.86 18.12
C ARG A 309 8.78 -1.44 16.84
N PHE A 310 10.10 -1.50 16.76
CA PHE A 310 10.81 -2.16 15.67
C PHE A 310 10.90 -3.66 15.93
N ARG A 311 10.51 -4.47 14.96
CA ARG A 311 10.47 -5.94 15.03
C ARG A 311 11.40 -6.55 14.00
N ASP A 312 11.81 -7.79 14.27
CA ASP A 312 12.58 -8.66 13.38
C ASP A 312 11.69 -9.47 12.41
N ARG A 313 10.38 -9.50 12.62
CA ARG A 313 9.39 -10.11 11.73
C ARG A 313 8.27 -9.15 11.38
N HIS A 314 7.81 -9.21 10.13
CA HIS A 314 6.62 -8.49 9.71
C HIS A 314 5.37 -9.01 10.43
N LYS A 315 4.32 -8.19 10.47
CA LYS A 315 2.98 -8.56 10.94
C LYS A 315 1.98 -8.08 9.89
N LEU A 316 1.73 -8.94 8.90
CA LEU A 316 0.93 -8.63 7.71
C LEU A 316 -0.51 -9.14 7.76
N ASN A 317 -0.87 -9.98 8.75
CA ASN A 317 -2.22 -10.55 8.89
C ASN A 317 -2.79 -10.28 10.29
N SER A 318 -3.21 -9.03 10.56
CA SER A 318 -3.81 -8.64 11.85
C SER A 318 -4.39 -7.23 11.81
N THR A 319 -5.25 -6.92 12.77
CA THR A 319 -5.53 -5.54 13.20
C THR A 319 -4.86 -5.23 14.54
N LEU A 320 -4.78 -3.96 14.92
CA LEU A 320 -4.64 -3.53 16.31
C LEU A 320 -6.02 -3.09 16.82
N ILE A 321 -6.58 -3.89 17.72
CA ILE A 321 -7.72 -3.47 18.53
C ILE A 321 -7.14 -2.63 19.67
N TYR A 322 -7.55 -1.36 19.75
CA TYR A 322 -7.25 -0.45 20.86
C TYR A 322 -8.20 -0.70 22.04
#